data_AF-A0A7S4DRD6-F1
#
_entry.id   AF-A0A7S4DRD6-F1
#
_cell.length_a   1.000
_cell.length_b   1.000
_cell.length_c   1.000
_cell.angle_alpha   90.00
_cell.angle_beta   90.00
_cell.angle_gamma   90.00
#
_symmetry.space_group_name_H-M   'P 1'
#
loop_
_entity.id
_entity.type
_entity.pdbx_description
1 polymer ?
#
loop_
_entity_poly.entity_id
_entity_poly.type
_entity_poly.pdbx_seq_one_letter_code
_entity_poly.pdbx_strand_id
1 'polypeptide(L)'
;RSVLRIEIAQHGLEDVKQLKGKPSKRCEKEEENGENKFDNTFEEENEEGKNDDIGSEQLQNRPSEHPFLQQTLPRWQEPLSPKIIIITLFVVSVAFFLLGGLVIVASQSSFAYVITYDGHLASSYGLSLSTPAAKASKPTKIDCSIGPYDTEGRVCYASFVTEKDLKPPIYVSYLLTNMYQNYYTYAHGRSIPQLSGTSLRDTGECRYYTSGGYGKTYYPCGLAARSMFNDSFSLTQQHHADSKENISSSSSSRGMQYTIHQENIAWKSDLEKYHNIQGYPSMCGIDAVCLNESYPQIENILQSGVRNQHFITWNHIAALPDFVKRWGRIEQDIPKGTNLTFRIEAKFPVSSFGGSKSLVLATNSWIGGRNVFLGITYLVMASLCFFTALIFTAKQRLAPREMGSVELLRRYEGHNSAL
;
A
#
# COMPACT_ATOMS: atom_id res chain seq x y z
N ARG A 1 27.40 1.65 -39.11
CA ARG A 1 27.98 1.42 -37.77
C ARG A 1 27.40 2.50 -36.86
N SER A 2 26.45 2.29 -35.96
CA SER A 2 25.87 1.06 -35.40
C SER A 2 24.48 1.45 -34.85
N VAL A 3 23.45 0.73 -35.26
CA VAL A 3 22.07 0.85 -34.76
C VAL A 3 21.93 -0.17 -33.63
N LEU A 4 21.54 0.28 -32.43
CA LEU A 4 21.20 -0.58 -31.31
C LEU A 4 19.84 -1.26 -31.59
N ARG A 5 19.86 -2.58 -31.76
CA ARG A 5 18.65 -3.43 -31.75
C ARG A 5 18.31 -3.77 -30.30
N ILE A 6 17.03 -3.60 -29.95
CA ILE A 6 16.43 -4.15 -28.73
C ILE A 6 15.75 -5.45 -29.15
N GLU A 7 16.26 -6.59 -28.68
CA GLU A 7 15.60 -7.89 -28.76
C GLU A 7 14.64 -8.04 -27.57
N ILE A 8 13.36 -8.28 -27.86
CA ILE A 8 12.38 -8.74 -26.88
C ILE A 8 12.24 -10.25 -27.12
N ALA A 9 12.66 -11.03 -26.13
CA ALA A 9 12.57 -12.48 -26.12
C ALA A 9 11.10 -12.92 -26.03
N GLN A 10 10.67 -13.73 -27.00
CA GLN A 10 9.48 -14.57 -26.91
C GLN A 10 9.87 -15.92 -26.31
N HIS A 11 9.27 -16.30 -25.20
CA HIS A 11 9.25 -17.68 -24.73
C HIS A 11 7.94 -17.97 -23.99
N GLY A 12 7.28 -19.05 -24.38
CA GLY A 12 6.31 -19.77 -23.54
C GLY A 12 4.90 -19.90 -24.12
N LEU A 13 4.72 -20.77 -25.11
CA LEU A 13 3.41 -21.39 -25.42
C LEU A 13 3.67 -22.73 -26.14
N GLU A 14 4.17 -23.70 -25.37
CA GLU A 14 3.98 -25.12 -25.65
C GLU A 14 3.10 -25.66 -24.52
N ASP A 15 1.85 -25.99 -24.83
CA ASP A 15 1.22 -27.25 -24.45
C ASP A 15 -0.23 -27.30 -24.94
N VAL A 16 -0.73 -28.52 -25.11
CA VAL A 16 -2.10 -28.92 -25.49
C VAL A 16 -2.34 -29.07 -27.00
N LYS A 17 -1.73 -30.13 -27.55
CA LYS A 17 -2.41 -31.01 -28.52
C LYS A 17 -2.80 -32.31 -27.81
N GLN A 18 -3.94 -32.86 -28.24
CA GLN A 18 -4.58 -34.14 -27.87
C GLN A 18 -5.64 -34.03 -26.77
N LEU A 19 -6.91 -34.11 -27.19
CA LEU A 19 -7.82 -35.21 -26.85
C LEU A 19 -9.09 -35.08 -27.73
N LYS A 20 -9.32 -36.06 -28.61
CA LYS A 20 -10.60 -36.31 -29.29
C LYS A 20 -11.43 -37.26 -28.43
N GLY A 21 -12.73 -36.97 -28.24
CA GLY A 21 -13.68 -37.91 -27.64
C GLY A 21 -15.10 -37.31 -27.50
N LYS A 22 -15.99 -37.68 -28.43
CA LYS A 22 -17.47 -37.52 -28.40
C LYS A 22 -18.11 -38.39 -27.28
N PRO A 23 -19.46 -38.38 -27.05
CA PRO A 23 -20.46 -37.29 -27.00
C PRO A 23 -21.47 -37.48 -25.82
N SER A 24 -22.63 -36.78 -25.85
CA SER A 24 -23.91 -37.07 -25.14
C SER A 24 -24.09 -36.34 -23.79
N LYS A 25 -25.22 -35.73 -23.39
CA LYS A 25 -26.58 -35.52 -23.93
C LYS A 25 -27.29 -34.48 -23.03
N ARG A 26 -28.29 -33.79 -23.60
CA ARG A 26 -29.57 -33.36 -22.98
C ARG A 26 -29.59 -32.11 -22.09
N CYS A 27 -30.25 -31.06 -22.61
CA CYS A 27 -31.45 -30.47 -22.02
C CYS A 27 -32.31 -29.88 -23.14
N GLU A 28 -33.54 -30.40 -23.24
CA GLU A 28 -34.65 -29.91 -24.06
C GLU A 28 -35.08 -28.51 -23.59
N LYS A 29 -35.43 -27.65 -24.55
CA LYS A 29 -36.17 -26.39 -24.37
C LYS A 29 -37.58 -26.60 -24.93
N GLU A 30 -38.61 -26.23 -24.18
CA GLU A 30 -39.86 -25.68 -24.74
C GLU A 30 -39.59 -24.18 -24.93
N GLU A 31 -39.46 -23.70 -26.16
CA GLU A 31 -40.53 -23.12 -27.02
C GLU A 31 -41.12 -21.84 -26.39
N GLU A 32 -41.12 -20.67 -27.05
CA GLU A 32 -41.14 -20.46 -28.48
C GLU A 32 -40.82 -19.00 -28.86
N ASN A 33 -40.43 -18.86 -30.13
CA ASN A 33 -40.52 -17.72 -31.04
C ASN A 33 -39.34 -16.74 -31.17
N GLY A 34 -38.58 -17.00 -32.24
CA GLY A 34 -38.24 -15.94 -33.20
C GLY A 34 -36.79 -15.89 -33.69
N GLU A 35 -36.17 -17.03 -34.00
CA GLU A 35 -34.76 -17.13 -34.45
C GLU A 35 -34.51 -16.57 -35.86
N ASN A 36 -33.52 -15.69 -35.96
CA ASN A 36 -32.61 -15.64 -37.10
C ASN A 36 -31.56 -16.74 -36.90
N LYS A 37 -31.48 -17.69 -37.83
CA LYS A 37 -30.35 -18.63 -37.88
C LYS A 37 -29.75 -18.68 -39.28
N PHE A 38 -28.45 -18.42 -39.26
CA PHE A 38 -27.45 -18.75 -40.25
C PHE A 38 -27.55 -20.24 -40.63
N ASP A 39 -27.67 -20.54 -41.92
CA ASP A 39 -27.22 -21.84 -42.43
C ASP A 39 -26.42 -21.66 -43.71
N ASN A 40 -25.32 -22.39 -43.75
CA ASN A 40 -24.38 -22.50 -44.86
C ASN A 40 -24.80 -23.72 -45.68
N THR A 41 -25.33 -23.49 -46.89
CA THR A 41 -25.50 -24.58 -47.86
C THR A 41 -24.69 -24.24 -49.10
N PHE A 42 -23.60 -24.98 -49.27
CA PHE A 42 -22.98 -25.28 -50.55
C PHE A 42 -23.93 -26.23 -51.28
N GLU A 43 -24.43 -25.86 -52.45
CA GLU A 43 -24.71 -26.78 -53.54
C GLU A 43 -24.79 -26.00 -54.87
N GLU A 44 -24.15 -26.58 -55.87
CA GLU A 44 -24.02 -26.11 -57.26
C GLU A 44 -25.36 -26.18 -57.99
N GLU A 45 -25.66 -25.22 -58.86
CA GLU A 45 -26.09 -25.49 -60.24
C GLU A 45 -26.26 -24.19 -61.08
N ASN A 46 -25.41 -24.15 -62.11
CA ASN A 46 -25.43 -23.53 -63.43
C ASN A 46 -26.60 -22.67 -63.96
N GLU A 47 -26.15 -21.64 -64.71
CA GLU A 47 -26.68 -21.09 -65.98
C GLU A 47 -28.03 -20.34 -65.93
N GLU A 48 -28.27 -19.20 -66.59
CA GLU A 48 -27.66 -18.56 -67.76
C GLU A 48 -28.22 -17.12 -67.85
N GLY A 49 -27.46 -16.14 -68.38
CA GLY A 49 -28.04 -14.79 -68.58
C GLY A 49 -27.15 -13.59 -68.98
N LYS A 50 -26.01 -13.82 -69.62
CA LYS A 50 -25.33 -12.99 -70.65
C LYS A 50 -25.25 -11.44 -70.51
N ASN A 51 -24.03 -11.02 -70.17
CA ASN A 51 -23.16 -9.97 -70.74
C ASN A 51 -23.64 -8.52 -70.89
N ASP A 52 -22.96 -7.63 -70.16
CA ASP A 52 -22.20 -6.53 -70.78
C ASP A 52 -20.80 -6.46 -70.15
N ASP A 53 -19.79 -6.62 -71.00
CA ASP A 53 -18.35 -6.63 -70.72
C ASP A 53 -17.79 -5.23 -70.46
N ILE A 54 -17.20 -4.99 -69.29
CA ILE A 54 -15.82 -4.46 -69.16
C ILE A 54 -15.21 -5.13 -67.92
N GLY A 55 -14.28 -6.05 -68.17
CA GLY A 55 -13.63 -6.86 -67.15
C GLY A 55 -12.92 -6.04 -66.08
N SER A 56 -13.37 -6.20 -64.84
CA SER A 56 -12.51 -5.98 -63.69
C SER A 56 -11.70 -7.26 -63.48
N GLU A 57 -10.43 -7.23 -63.91
CA GLU A 57 -9.42 -8.17 -63.46
C GLU A 57 -9.53 -8.24 -61.92
N GLN A 58 -9.96 -9.38 -61.36
CA GLN A 58 -9.88 -9.59 -59.93
C GLN A 58 -8.39 -9.69 -59.57
N LEU A 59 -7.82 -8.54 -59.18
CA LEU A 59 -6.44 -8.41 -58.73
C LEU A 59 -6.21 -9.36 -57.54
N GLN A 60 -5.66 -10.54 -57.82
CA GLN A 60 -5.48 -11.65 -56.87
C GLN A 60 -4.59 -11.27 -55.67
N ASN A 61 -3.84 -10.17 -55.76
CA ASN A 61 -2.99 -9.60 -54.71
C ASN A 61 -3.47 -8.25 -54.18
N ARG A 62 -4.74 -7.85 -54.42
CA ARG A 62 -5.25 -6.59 -53.87
C ARG A 62 -5.46 -6.73 -52.36
N PRO A 63 -4.95 -5.78 -51.55
CA PRO A 63 -5.25 -5.74 -50.12
C PRO A 63 -6.75 -5.62 -49.86
N SER A 64 -7.25 -6.29 -48.83
CA SER A 64 -8.66 -6.22 -48.44
C SER A 64 -9.08 -4.79 -48.05
N GLU A 65 -10.24 -4.36 -48.53
CA GLU A 65 -10.83 -3.01 -48.29
C GLU A 65 -11.39 -2.81 -46.87
N HIS A 66 -11.10 -3.72 -45.93
CA HIS A 66 -11.62 -3.63 -44.57
C HIS A 66 -11.09 -2.37 -43.85
N PRO A 67 -11.92 -1.60 -43.12
CA PRO A 67 -11.52 -0.32 -42.51
C PRO A 67 -10.31 -0.38 -41.55
N PHE A 68 -10.11 -1.53 -40.89
CA PHE A 68 -8.92 -1.79 -40.08
C PHE A 68 -7.64 -1.86 -40.93
N LEU A 69 -7.69 -2.58 -42.06
CA LEU A 69 -6.55 -2.75 -42.97
C LEU A 69 -6.26 -1.48 -43.78
N GLN A 70 -7.31 -0.73 -44.10
CA GLN A 70 -7.22 0.54 -44.82
C GLN A 70 -6.98 1.76 -43.90
N GLN A 71 -6.87 1.55 -42.59
CA GLN A 71 -6.67 2.60 -41.58
C GLN A 71 -7.75 3.70 -41.61
N THR A 72 -8.98 3.34 -41.99
CA THR A 72 -10.15 4.23 -42.08
C THR A 72 -11.13 4.03 -40.92
N LEU A 73 -10.67 3.46 -39.80
CA LEU A 73 -11.47 3.35 -38.58
C LEU A 73 -11.96 4.74 -38.11
N PRO A 74 -13.19 4.83 -37.56
CA PRO A 74 -13.67 6.05 -36.97
C PRO A 74 -12.73 6.48 -35.86
N ARG A 75 -12.17 7.68 -35.98
CA ARG A 75 -11.27 8.25 -34.99
C ARG A 75 -11.75 9.62 -34.57
N TRP A 76 -11.63 9.90 -33.28
CA TRP A 76 -11.83 11.24 -32.75
C TRP A 76 -10.50 11.98 -32.79
N GLN A 77 -10.46 13.11 -33.50
CA GLN A 77 -9.29 13.97 -33.56
C GLN A 77 -9.67 15.36 -33.09
N GLU A 78 -9.18 15.72 -31.91
CA GLU A 78 -9.35 17.07 -31.39
C GLU A 78 -8.07 17.87 -31.61
N PRO A 79 -8.07 18.88 -32.49
CA PRO A 79 -6.95 19.79 -32.56
C PRO A 79 -6.90 20.58 -31.26
N LEU A 80 -5.76 20.55 -30.58
CA LEU A 80 -5.52 21.34 -29.38
C LEU A 80 -5.56 22.84 -29.73
N SER A 81 -6.71 23.48 -29.52
CA SER A 81 -6.84 24.93 -29.68
C SER A 81 -6.38 25.67 -28.41
N PRO A 82 -5.77 26.86 -28.52
CA PRO A 82 -5.36 27.64 -27.34
C PRO A 82 -6.50 27.90 -26.35
N LYS A 83 -7.74 28.09 -26.86
CA LYS A 83 -8.93 28.29 -26.01
C LYS A 83 -9.22 27.07 -25.14
N ILE A 84 -9.20 25.88 -25.73
CA ILE A 84 -9.43 24.62 -25.00
C ILE A 84 -8.34 24.43 -23.94
N ILE A 85 -7.06 24.63 -24.29
CA ILE A 85 -5.94 24.49 -23.34
C ILE A 85 -6.06 25.46 -22.16
N ILE A 86 -6.41 26.73 -22.42
CA ILE A 86 -6.57 27.73 -21.35
C ILE A 86 -7.72 27.34 -20.41
N ILE A 87 -8.86 26.93 -20.96
CA ILE A 87 -10.03 26.50 -20.17
C ILE A 87 -9.68 25.27 -19.34
N THR A 88 -9.05 24.26 -19.93
CA THR A 88 -8.70 23.02 -19.22
C THR A 88 -7.68 23.29 -18.11
N LEU A 89 -6.63 24.06 -18.37
CA LEU A 89 -5.65 24.43 -17.34
C LEU A 89 -6.27 25.21 -16.19
N PHE A 90 -7.19 26.14 -16.47
CA PHE A 90 -7.89 26.89 -15.43
C PHE A 90 -8.82 26.00 -14.59
N VAL A 91 -9.59 25.11 -15.23
CA VAL A 91 -10.46 24.16 -14.54
C VAL A 91 -9.66 23.20 -13.66
N VAL A 92 -8.57 22.63 -14.19
CA VAL A 92 -7.67 21.74 -13.42
C VAL A 92 -7.02 22.48 -12.26
N SER A 93 -6.59 23.73 -12.48
CA SER A 93 -6.03 24.58 -11.42
C SER A 93 -7.02 24.77 -10.27
N VAL A 94 -8.26 25.16 -10.56
CA VAL A 94 -9.29 25.37 -9.53
C VAL A 94 -9.59 24.06 -8.80
N ALA A 95 -9.75 22.96 -9.53
CA ALA A 95 -10.01 21.65 -8.93
C ALA A 95 -8.88 21.20 -7.99
N PHE A 96 -7.62 21.33 -8.41
CA PHE A 96 -6.45 20.97 -7.59
C PHE A 96 -6.27 21.91 -6.40
N PHE A 97 -6.59 23.20 -6.54
CA PHE A 97 -6.56 24.14 -5.43
C PHE A 97 -7.56 23.75 -4.33
N LEU A 98 -8.81 23.45 -4.73
CA LEU A 98 -9.86 23.00 -3.79
C LEU A 98 -9.50 21.67 -3.14
N LEU A 99 -9.04 20.70 -3.93
CA LEU A 99 -8.63 19.38 -3.43
C LEU A 99 -7.41 19.51 -2.49
N GLY A 100 -6.41 20.31 -2.85
CA GLY A 100 -5.24 20.56 -2.01
C GLY A 100 -5.60 21.17 -0.67
N GLY A 101 -6.48 22.19 -0.66
CA GLY A 101 -7.01 22.78 0.58
C GLY A 101 -7.76 21.76 1.45
N LEU A 102 -8.65 20.97 0.84
CA LEU A 102 -9.41 19.92 1.53
C LEU A 102 -8.48 18.87 2.16
N VAL A 103 -7.48 18.40 1.41
CA VAL A 103 -6.49 17.41 1.88
C VAL A 103 -5.68 17.95 3.06
N ILE A 104 -5.25 19.23 3.02
CA ILE A 104 -4.53 19.85 4.14
C ILE A 104 -5.39 19.91 5.38
N VAL A 105 -6.65 20.35 5.27
CA VAL A 105 -7.59 20.41 6.41
C VAL A 105 -7.82 19.01 6.98
N ALA A 106 -8.08 18.02 6.13
CA ALA A 106 -8.26 16.63 6.55
C ALA A 106 -6.98 16.01 7.15
N SER A 107 -5.79 16.47 6.74
CA SER A 107 -4.52 16.04 7.33
C SER A 107 -4.23 16.73 8.67
N GLN A 108 -4.84 17.88 8.97
CA GLN A 108 -4.62 18.58 10.24
C GLN A 108 -5.51 18.05 11.38
N SER A 109 -6.58 17.34 11.04
CA SER A 109 -7.45 16.67 12.02
C SER A 109 -6.83 15.40 12.60
N SER A 110 -5.96 14.71 11.86
CA SER A 110 -5.18 13.59 12.38
C SER A 110 -3.99 14.07 13.22
N PHE A 111 -3.77 13.40 14.35
CA PHE A 111 -2.70 13.70 15.29
C PHE A 111 -1.92 12.44 15.64
N ALA A 112 -0.61 12.56 15.85
CA ALA A 112 0.25 11.46 16.27
C ALA A 112 1.23 11.91 17.36
N TYR A 113 1.26 11.19 18.47
CA TYR A 113 2.33 11.25 19.47
C TYR A 113 3.40 10.23 19.09
N VAL A 114 4.66 10.64 19.10
CA VAL A 114 5.82 9.76 18.83
C VAL A 114 6.75 9.86 20.03
N ILE A 115 7.03 8.72 20.66
CA ILE A 115 7.83 8.65 21.88
C ILE A 115 8.94 7.64 21.65
N THR A 116 10.16 8.14 21.51
CA THR A 116 11.35 7.30 21.32
C THR A 116 11.81 6.72 22.66
N TYR A 117 12.09 5.41 22.69
CA TYR A 117 12.46 4.67 23.91
C TYR A 117 13.65 3.73 23.68
N ASP A 118 14.59 4.10 22.81
CA ASP A 118 15.74 3.28 22.40
C ASP A 118 16.92 3.26 23.38
N GLY A 119 17.02 4.19 24.33
CA GLY A 119 17.98 4.12 25.44
C GLY A 119 19.26 4.95 25.26
N HIS A 120 19.46 5.56 24.09
CA HIS A 120 20.27 6.78 24.02
C HIS A 120 19.53 7.86 24.81
N LEU A 121 20.26 8.77 25.50
CA LEU A 121 19.67 9.85 26.32
C LEU A 121 18.34 10.24 25.71
N ALA A 122 17.23 9.94 26.41
CA ALA A 122 15.87 10.30 26.03
C ALA A 122 15.74 11.83 26.12
N SER A 123 16.62 12.51 25.41
CA SER A 123 16.63 13.93 25.23
C SER A 123 15.56 14.16 24.20
N SER A 124 14.63 15.02 24.61
CA SER A 124 13.42 15.45 23.94
C SER A 124 13.70 16.23 22.64
N TYR A 125 14.72 15.83 21.90
CA TYR A 125 15.00 16.31 20.55
C TYR A 125 14.12 15.50 19.62
N GLY A 126 13.06 16.16 19.14
CA GLY A 126 12.21 15.62 18.11
C GLY A 126 13.06 15.03 17.00
N LEU A 127 12.97 13.72 16.82
CA LEU A 127 13.47 13.04 15.65
C LEU A 127 12.83 13.77 14.47
N SER A 128 13.66 14.50 13.72
CA SER A 128 13.30 15.02 12.41
C SER A 128 13.18 13.81 11.50
N LEU A 129 12.08 13.07 11.67
CA LEU A 129 11.58 12.18 10.66
C LEU A 129 11.44 13.07 9.42
N SER A 130 12.15 12.76 8.35
CA SER A 130 12.00 13.36 7.03
C SER A 130 10.61 13.06 6.41
N THR A 131 9.67 12.58 7.22
CA THR A 131 8.24 12.66 6.96
C THR A 131 7.72 13.99 7.54
N PRO A 132 7.05 14.84 6.74
CA PRO A 132 6.48 16.12 7.20
C PRO A 132 5.24 15.95 8.13
N ALA A 133 5.18 14.84 8.88
CA ALA A 133 3.96 14.27 9.42
C ALA A 133 3.85 14.29 10.96
N ALA A 134 4.96 14.24 11.71
CA ALA A 134 4.88 14.20 13.18
C ALA A 134 5.39 15.51 13.78
N LYS A 135 4.51 16.29 14.41
CA LYS A 135 5.00 17.18 15.48
C LYS A 135 5.41 16.23 16.60
N ALA A 136 6.70 16.17 16.91
CA ALA A 136 7.16 15.52 18.13
C ALA A 136 6.50 16.28 19.31
N SER A 137 5.41 15.72 19.83
CA SER A 137 4.82 16.14 21.09
C SER A 137 5.91 15.99 22.15
N LYS A 138 6.25 17.08 22.85
CA LYS A 138 7.25 17.02 23.93
C LYS A 138 6.71 16.08 25.01
N PRO A 139 7.34 14.93 25.27
CA PRO A 139 6.88 14.04 26.32
C PRO A 139 7.03 14.76 27.67
N THR A 140 6.00 14.66 28.51
CA THR A 140 5.96 15.38 29.80
C THR A 140 6.94 14.76 30.80
N LYS A 141 7.12 13.43 30.76
CA LYS A 141 8.17 12.70 31.47
C LYS A 141 8.38 11.33 30.84
N ILE A 142 9.59 11.06 30.37
CA ILE A 142 10.03 9.71 30.00
C ILE A 142 10.88 9.21 31.17
N ASP A 143 10.36 8.24 31.90
CA ASP A 143 11.10 7.52 32.94
C ASP A 143 11.57 6.19 32.36
N CYS A 144 12.56 6.30 31.48
CA CYS A 144 13.41 5.18 31.09
C CYS A 144 14.61 5.26 32.03
N SER A 145 14.47 4.82 33.28
CA SER A 145 15.54 4.82 34.29
C SER A 145 16.63 3.83 33.89
N ILE A 146 17.45 4.24 32.94
CA ILE A 146 18.41 3.43 32.22
C ILE A 146 19.64 4.32 32.02
N GLY A 147 20.78 3.84 32.49
CA GLY A 147 22.07 4.48 32.23
C GLY A 147 22.31 4.65 30.73
N PRO A 148 23.39 5.34 30.32
CA PRO A 148 23.66 5.75 28.94
C PRO A 148 23.76 4.61 27.89
N TYR A 149 23.59 3.35 28.32
CA TYR A 149 23.68 2.16 27.50
C TYR A 149 22.47 1.26 27.76
N ASP A 150 21.64 1.17 26.73
CA ASP A 150 20.75 0.07 26.36
C ASP A 150 19.48 -0.18 27.21
N THR A 151 18.33 -0.10 26.55
CA THR A 151 17.01 -0.46 27.12
C THR A 151 16.64 -1.93 26.95
N GLU A 152 17.48 -2.73 26.31
CA GLU A 152 17.24 -4.14 26.04
C GLU A 152 16.98 -4.94 27.34
N GLY A 153 15.83 -5.61 27.38
CA GLY A 153 15.35 -6.40 28.51
C GLY A 153 14.73 -5.60 29.67
N ARG A 154 14.56 -4.27 29.56
CA ARG A 154 14.08 -3.41 30.65
C ARG A 154 12.66 -2.90 30.44
N VAL A 155 12.05 -2.50 31.55
CA VAL A 155 10.72 -1.87 31.56
C VAL A 155 10.88 -0.35 31.58
N CYS A 156 10.21 0.33 30.66
CA CYS A 156 10.23 1.78 30.50
C CYS A 156 8.83 2.36 30.75
N TYR A 157 8.76 3.53 31.39
CA TYR A 157 7.51 4.25 31.61
C TYR A 157 7.49 5.55 30.81
N ALA A 158 6.62 5.62 29.82
CA ALA A 158 6.41 6.81 28.99
C ALA A 158 5.12 7.51 29.40
N SER A 159 5.22 8.73 29.93
CA SER A 159 4.07 9.53 30.33
C SER A 159 3.97 10.84 29.55
N PHE A 160 2.76 11.13 29.08
CA PHE A 160 2.46 12.37 28.35
C PHE A 160 1.01 12.78 28.53
N VAL A 161 0.77 14.08 28.43
CA VAL A 161 -0.57 14.67 28.47
C VAL A 161 -1.09 14.86 27.05
N THR A 162 -2.33 14.47 26.81
CA THR A 162 -2.98 14.69 25.52
C THR A 162 -3.26 16.18 25.26
N GLU A 163 -2.72 16.72 24.18
CA GLU A 163 -2.93 18.12 23.75
C GLU A 163 -4.28 18.35 23.06
N LYS A 164 -4.89 17.28 22.54
CA LYS A 164 -6.14 17.29 21.76
C LYS A 164 -7.00 16.08 22.13
N ASP A 165 -8.29 16.19 21.85
CA ASP A 165 -9.22 15.06 21.94
C ASP A 165 -8.89 14.02 20.86
N LEU A 166 -8.71 12.77 21.29
CA LEU A 166 -8.46 11.65 20.40
C LEU A 166 -9.75 10.84 20.26
N LYS A 167 -10.24 10.74 19.02
CA LYS A 167 -11.43 9.97 18.66
C LYS A 167 -11.04 8.56 18.17
N PRO A 168 -11.83 7.53 18.50
CA PRO A 168 -11.59 6.16 18.07
C PRO A 168 -11.85 5.99 16.57
N PRO A 169 -11.20 5.01 15.92
CA PRO A 169 -10.19 4.13 16.51
C PRO A 169 -8.84 4.85 16.69
N ILE A 170 -8.28 4.77 17.90
CA ILE A 170 -6.95 5.30 18.22
C ILE A 170 -5.95 4.16 18.07
N TYR A 171 -4.94 4.34 17.22
CA TYR A 171 -3.98 3.28 16.93
C TYR A 171 -2.73 3.40 17.78
N VAL A 172 -2.37 2.28 18.41
CA VAL A 172 -1.09 2.08 19.07
C VAL A 172 -0.19 1.33 18.09
N SER A 173 0.91 1.95 17.70
CA SER A 173 1.86 1.42 16.72
C SER A 173 3.29 1.56 17.23
N TYR A 174 4.21 0.81 16.65
CA TYR A 174 5.65 1.04 16.84
C TYR A 174 6.27 1.55 15.54
N LEU A 175 7.22 2.47 15.67
CA LEU A 175 8.07 2.98 14.61
C LEU A 175 9.46 2.39 14.80
N LEU A 176 9.97 1.71 13.78
CA LEU A 176 11.37 1.30 13.70
C LEU A 176 12.06 2.11 12.61
N THR A 177 13.27 2.57 12.89
CA THR A 177 14.12 3.25 11.91
C THR A 177 15.33 2.41 11.56
N ASN A 178 15.88 2.65 10.36
CA ASN A 178 17.08 2.01 9.86
C ASN A 178 17.00 0.46 9.83
N MET A 179 15.80 -0.09 9.58
CA MET A 179 15.58 -1.53 9.45
C MET A 179 15.07 -1.90 8.06
N TYR A 180 15.90 -2.60 7.30
CA TYR A 180 15.61 -2.90 5.89
C TYR A 180 14.86 -4.22 5.70
N GLN A 181 13.53 -4.20 5.81
CA GLN A 181 12.71 -5.37 5.49
C GLN A 181 12.61 -5.63 3.98
N ASN A 182 12.91 -4.62 3.15
CA ASN A 182 12.77 -4.65 1.69
C ASN A 182 13.93 -5.35 0.95
N TYR A 183 14.95 -5.85 1.65
CA TYR A 183 15.98 -6.68 1.01
C TYR A 183 15.35 -7.96 0.46
N TYR A 184 15.72 -8.33 -0.78
CA TYR A 184 15.14 -9.48 -1.47
C TYR A 184 15.21 -10.77 -0.64
N THR A 185 16.38 -11.10 -0.07
CA THR A 185 16.57 -12.31 0.75
C THR A 185 15.75 -12.30 2.04
N TYR A 186 15.45 -11.13 2.60
CA TYR A 186 14.61 -10.97 3.79
C TYR A 186 13.12 -11.07 3.42
N ALA A 187 12.70 -10.38 2.36
CA ALA A 187 11.31 -10.28 1.93
C ALA A 187 10.78 -11.54 1.23
N HIS A 188 11.62 -12.19 0.42
CA HIS A 188 11.27 -13.41 -0.34
C HIS A 188 11.72 -14.69 0.35
N GLY A 189 12.66 -14.64 1.29
CA GLY A 189 13.19 -15.81 2.00
C GLY A 189 12.23 -16.42 3.03
N ARG A 190 11.00 -16.77 2.62
CA ARG A 190 9.91 -17.32 3.44
C ARG A 190 9.23 -18.49 2.74
N SER A 191 8.76 -19.47 3.50
CA SER A 191 8.03 -20.63 2.95
C SER A 191 6.53 -20.33 2.86
N ILE A 192 6.02 -20.14 1.63
CA ILE A 192 4.57 -20.05 1.40
C ILE A 192 3.85 -21.32 1.89
N PRO A 193 4.32 -22.56 1.59
CA PRO A 193 3.70 -23.79 2.08
C PRO A 193 3.53 -23.85 3.61
N GLN A 194 4.51 -23.37 4.37
CA GLN A 194 4.41 -23.31 5.83
C GLN A 194 3.40 -22.26 6.29
N LEU A 195 3.40 -21.08 5.66
CA LEU A 195 2.52 -19.97 6.04
C LEU A 195 1.05 -20.24 5.67
N SER A 196 0.79 -20.94 4.57
CA SER A 196 -0.55 -21.34 4.13
C SER A 196 -1.04 -22.65 4.76
N GLY A 197 -0.22 -23.31 5.58
CA GLY A 197 -0.59 -24.52 6.31
C GLY A 197 -0.55 -25.82 5.50
N THR A 198 0.09 -25.86 4.32
CA THR A 198 0.10 -27.04 3.45
C THR A 198 1.17 -28.06 3.82
N SER A 199 2.38 -27.63 4.20
CA SER A 199 3.48 -28.55 4.51
C SER A 199 4.49 -27.93 5.48
N LEU A 200 4.96 -28.74 6.43
CA LEU A 200 6.01 -28.35 7.38
C LEU A 200 7.40 -28.37 6.73
N ARG A 201 7.66 -29.41 5.93
CA ARG A 201 9.01 -29.70 5.42
C ARG A 201 9.32 -29.01 4.09
N ASP A 202 8.29 -28.55 3.39
CA ASP A 202 8.48 -27.75 2.18
C ASP A 202 8.90 -26.32 2.56
N THR A 203 10.16 -26.01 2.32
CA THR A 203 10.72 -24.69 2.64
C THR A 203 10.55 -23.69 1.51
N GLY A 204 10.12 -24.09 0.30
CA GLY A 204 10.00 -23.19 -0.85
C GLY A 204 11.27 -22.34 -1.07
N GLU A 205 11.10 -21.01 -1.17
CA GLU A 205 12.21 -20.04 -1.37
C GLU A 205 13.01 -19.72 -0.09
N CYS A 206 12.62 -20.28 1.04
CA CYS A 206 13.24 -20.03 2.33
C CYS A 206 14.61 -20.71 2.45
N ARG A 207 15.67 -19.91 2.55
CA ARG A 207 17.06 -20.42 2.66
C ARG A 207 17.61 -20.38 4.08
N TYR A 208 17.09 -19.49 4.92
CA TYR A 208 17.60 -19.26 6.28
C TYR A 208 16.67 -19.85 7.32
N TYR A 209 17.25 -20.37 8.40
CA TYR A 209 16.50 -20.99 9.50
C TYR A 209 15.51 -22.04 8.97
N THR A 210 15.97 -22.99 8.16
CA THR A 210 15.14 -24.08 7.61
C THR A 210 15.11 -25.28 8.54
N SER A 211 16.28 -25.73 8.99
CA SER A 211 16.43 -26.82 9.97
C SER A 211 16.86 -26.27 11.33
N GLY A 212 16.18 -26.71 12.37
CA GLY A 212 16.56 -26.54 13.77
C GLY A 212 17.40 -27.72 14.27
N GLY A 213 17.94 -27.58 15.48
CA GLY A 213 18.71 -28.66 16.12
C GLY A 213 17.89 -29.94 16.29
N TYR A 214 18.57 -31.09 16.32
CA TYR A 214 17.97 -32.42 16.56
C TYR A 214 16.95 -32.86 15.49
N GLY A 215 17.16 -32.48 14.23
CA GLY A 215 16.30 -32.90 13.11
C GLY A 215 14.95 -32.18 13.04
N LYS A 216 14.74 -31.14 13.86
CA LYS A 216 13.53 -30.32 13.84
C LYS A 216 13.52 -29.35 12.65
N THR A 217 12.35 -28.93 12.21
CA THR A 217 12.19 -27.89 11.19
C THR A 217 11.72 -26.59 11.82
N TYR A 218 12.28 -25.45 11.44
CA TYR A 218 11.77 -24.17 11.92
C TYR A 218 10.40 -23.87 11.30
N TYR A 219 9.45 -23.49 12.15
CA TYR A 219 8.08 -23.19 11.73
C TYR A 219 7.62 -21.80 12.22
N PRO A 220 7.38 -20.84 11.32
CA PRO A 220 7.86 -20.81 9.94
C PRO A 220 9.38 -20.57 9.89
N CYS A 221 9.98 -20.92 8.76
CA CYS A 221 11.37 -20.63 8.46
C CYS A 221 11.54 -19.18 7.96
N GLY A 222 12.78 -18.70 7.90
CA GLY A 222 13.13 -17.43 7.26
C GLY A 222 13.51 -16.32 8.23
N LEU A 223 14.21 -15.31 7.71
CA LEU A 223 14.73 -14.19 8.49
C LEU A 223 13.60 -13.38 9.13
N ALA A 224 12.56 -13.04 8.37
CA ALA A 224 11.43 -12.25 8.85
C ALA A 224 10.74 -12.90 10.06
N ALA A 225 10.59 -14.23 10.07
CA ALA A 225 10.01 -14.93 11.21
C ALA A 225 10.92 -14.93 12.46
N ARG A 226 12.23 -14.89 12.28
CA ARG A 226 13.24 -14.95 13.36
C ARG A 226 13.73 -13.59 13.84
N SER A 227 13.26 -12.51 13.22
CA SER A 227 13.49 -11.13 13.67
C SER A 227 12.18 -10.40 13.99
N MET A 228 11.15 -11.11 14.45
CA MET A 228 9.86 -10.52 14.80
C MET A 228 9.99 -9.51 15.94
N PHE A 229 9.34 -8.36 15.79
CA PHE A 229 9.25 -7.37 16.85
C PHE A 229 8.55 -7.93 18.09
N ASN A 230 9.16 -7.74 19.26
CA ASN A 230 8.82 -8.51 20.45
C ASN A 230 8.73 -7.66 21.74
N ASP A 231 8.64 -6.33 21.61
CA ASP A 231 8.28 -5.43 22.72
C ASP A 231 6.78 -5.52 23.05
N SER A 232 6.42 -5.19 24.28
CA SER A 232 5.02 -5.14 24.73
C SER A 232 4.64 -3.75 25.24
N PHE A 233 3.39 -3.35 25.00
CA PHE A 233 2.85 -2.06 25.44
C PHE A 233 1.63 -2.27 26.34
N SER A 234 1.58 -1.59 27.47
CA SER A 234 0.44 -1.64 28.39
C SER A 234 0.17 -0.27 29.00
N LEU A 235 -1.08 0.04 29.34
CA LEU A 235 -1.45 1.28 30.01
C LEU A 235 -1.56 1.03 31.51
N THR A 236 -0.81 1.80 32.32
CA THR A 236 -0.70 1.58 33.77
C THR A 236 -1.36 2.66 34.62
N GLN A 237 -1.29 3.92 34.20
CA GLN A 237 -1.92 5.04 34.91
C GLN A 237 -2.60 5.98 33.92
N GLN A 238 -3.80 6.44 34.31
CA GLN A 238 -4.70 7.21 33.48
C GLN A 238 -5.43 8.22 34.38
N HIS A 239 -5.01 9.48 34.34
CA HIS A 239 -5.60 10.54 35.16
C HIS A 239 -6.00 11.72 34.28
N HIS A 240 -7.21 12.23 34.48
CA HIS A 240 -7.66 13.46 33.84
C HIS A 240 -7.29 14.67 34.70
N ALA A 241 -6.67 15.70 34.10
CA ALA A 241 -6.12 16.84 34.83
C ALA A 241 -7.18 17.77 35.48
N ASP A 242 -8.47 17.69 35.13
CA ASP A 242 -9.52 18.59 35.65
C ASP A 242 -10.08 18.24 37.04
N SER A 243 -9.49 17.30 37.79
CA SER A 243 -9.91 17.07 39.19
C SER A 243 -9.29 18.09 40.16
N LYS A 244 -9.67 19.36 40.02
CA LYS A 244 -9.68 20.29 41.16
C LYS A 244 -10.91 20.00 42.01
N GLU A 245 -10.90 18.90 42.76
CA GLU A 245 -11.95 18.64 43.74
C GLU A 245 -11.31 18.39 45.11
N ASN A 246 -11.31 19.45 45.93
CA ASN A 246 -11.20 19.33 47.37
C ASN A 246 -12.48 18.63 47.87
N ILE A 247 -12.50 17.31 48.07
CA ILE A 247 -13.40 16.68 49.03
C ILE A 247 -12.74 15.37 49.53
N SER A 248 -12.40 15.39 50.80
CA SER A 248 -12.25 14.23 51.67
C SER A 248 -13.55 13.45 51.71
N SER A 249 -13.63 12.31 51.01
CA SER A 249 -14.59 11.24 51.27
C SER A 249 -14.28 10.02 50.39
N SER A 250 -14.33 8.86 51.01
CA SER A 250 -14.29 7.53 50.39
C SER A 250 -15.36 7.35 49.29
N SER A 251 -15.03 7.71 48.07
CA SER A 251 -15.72 7.22 46.87
C SER A 251 -14.70 7.15 45.73
N SER A 252 -14.59 5.96 45.16
CA SER A 252 -13.76 5.61 44.02
C SER A 252 -13.72 6.70 42.95
N SER A 253 -12.64 7.49 42.93
CA SER A 253 -12.19 8.16 41.71
C SER A 253 -11.86 7.04 40.71
N ARG A 254 -12.86 6.61 39.93
CA ARG A 254 -12.67 5.64 38.85
C ARG A 254 -11.64 6.25 37.91
N GLY A 255 -10.39 5.80 38.02
CA GLY A 255 -9.44 5.98 36.95
C GLY A 255 -10.10 5.47 35.67
N MET A 256 -10.12 6.29 34.63
CA MET A 256 -10.51 5.81 33.30
C MET A 256 -9.60 4.62 32.97
N GLN A 257 -10.14 3.55 32.41
CA GLN A 257 -9.36 2.36 32.03
C GLN A 257 -9.51 2.12 30.54
N TYR A 258 -8.60 2.70 29.76
CA TYR A 258 -8.39 2.40 28.35
C TYR A 258 -7.72 1.05 28.20
N THR A 259 -8.35 0.17 27.43
CA THR A 259 -7.83 -1.14 27.06
C THR A 259 -7.27 -1.09 25.64
N ILE A 260 -6.07 -1.64 25.44
CA ILE A 260 -5.49 -1.78 24.10
C ILE A 260 -5.91 -3.15 23.54
N HIS A 261 -6.78 -3.14 22.54
CA HIS A 261 -7.17 -4.34 21.81
C HIS A 261 -6.10 -4.69 20.77
N GLN A 262 -5.63 -5.94 20.79
CA GLN A 262 -4.62 -6.47 19.85
C GLN A 262 -5.26 -7.26 18.69
N GLU A 263 -6.58 -7.16 18.53
CA GLU A 263 -7.34 -7.79 17.46
C GLU A 263 -7.66 -6.80 16.34
N ASN A 264 -7.85 -7.31 15.12
CA ASN A 264 -8.15 -6.54 13.91
C ASN A 264 -7.09 -5.47 13.60
N ILE A 265 -5.82 -5.84 13.80
CA ILE A 265 -4.65 -5.02 13.49
C ILE A 265 -4.08 -5.34 12.11
N ALA A 266 -4.26 -6.58 11.63
CA ALA A 266 -3.84 -7.03 10.32
C ALA A 266 -4.95 -6.85 9.26
N TRP A 267 -4.55 -6.81 7.99
CA TRP A 267 -5.50 -6.76 6.88
C TRP A 267 -6.33 -8.04 6.81
N LYS A 268 -7.63 -7.90 6.51
CA LYS A 268 -8.55 -9.05 6.36
C LYS A 268 -8.05 -10.06 5.32
N SER A 269 -7.57 -9.57 4.18
CA SER A 269 -6.99 -10.39 3.12
C SER A 269 -5.72 -11.12 3.53
N ASP A 270 -4.96 -10.59 4.50
CA ASP A 270 -3.81 -11.31 5.04
C ASP A 270 -4.28 -12.38 6.03
N LEU A 271 -5.26 -12.11 6.89
CA LEU A 271 -5.82 -13.11 7.82
C LEU A 271 -6.34 -14.38 7.13
N GLU A 272 -6.81 -14.26 5.89
CA GLU A 272 -7.29 -15.38 5.06
C GLU A 272 -6.15 -16.20 4.44
N LYS A 273 -4.94 -15.66 4.31
CA LYS A 273 -3.79 -16.35 3.69
C LYS A 273 -3.01 -17.23 4.66
N TYR A 274 -3.00 -16.88 5.95
CA TYR A 274 -2.21 -17.59 6.95
C TYR A 274 -3.03 -18.68 7.64
N HIS A 275 -2.55 -19.91 7.58
CA HIS A 275 -3.14 -21.06 8.24
C HIS A 275 -2.09 -21.90 8.94
N ASN A 276 -2.44 -22.44 10.10
CA ASN A 276 -1.58 -23.39 10.79
C ASN A 276 -1.61 -24.74 10.09
N ILE A 277 -0.48 -25.44 10.08
CA ILE A 277 -0.38 -26.80 9.55
C ILE A 277 -1.18 -27.76 10.45
N GLN A 278 -1.66 -28.86 9.87
CA GLN A 278 -2.27 -29.95 10.62
C GLN A 278 -1.33 -30.48 11.71
N GLY A 279 -1.84 -30.68 12.92
CA GLY A 279 -1.04 -31.10 14.08
C GLY A 279 -0.43 -29.95 14.88
N TYR A 280 -0.67 -28.69 14.51
CA TYR A 280 -0.41 -27.54 15.36
C TYR A 280 -1.47 -27.43 16.49
N PRO A 281 -1.10 -27.12 17.74
CA PRO A 281 0.23 -26.81 18.26
C PRO A 281 1.04 -28.03 18.75
N SER A 282 0.47 -29.25 18.76
CA SER A 282 1.12 -30.45 19.34
C SER A 282 2.47 -30.82 18.72
N MET A 283 2.72 -30.44 17.47
CA MET A 283 4.00 -30.64 16.77
C MET A 283 5.14 -29.75 17.28
N CYS A 284 4.84 -28.65 17.99
CA CYS A 284 5.83 -27.71 18.48
C CYS A 284 6.71 -28.35 19.56
N GLY A 285 8.03 -28.20 19.45
CA GLY A 285 9.00 -28.82 20.35
C GLY A 285 9.31 -30.28 20.05
N ILE A 286 8.53 -30.98 19.21
CA ILE A 286 8.78 -32.36 18.77
C ILE A 286 9.39 -32.35 17.37
N ASP A 287 8.57 -31.99 16.37
CA ASP A 287 8.95 -31.98 14.95
C ASP A 287 9.37 -30.60 14.46
N ALA A 288 8.89 -29.54 15.13
CA ALA A 288 9.09 -28.16 14.71
C ALA A 288 9.55 -27.23 15.83
N VAL A 289 10.40 -26.25 15.47
CA VAL A 289 10.74 -25.11 16.34
C VAL A 289 9.78 -23.96 16.03
N CYS A 290 8.77 -23.79 16.87
CA CYS A 290 7.66 -22.88 16.65
C CYS A 290 7.96 -21.45 17.11
N LEU A 291 7.13 -20.48 16.70
CA LEU A 291 7.26 -19.07 17.09
C LEU A 291 7.23 -18.86 18.62
N ASN A 292 6.43 -19.64 19.35
CA ASN A 292 6.31 -19.53 20.80
C ASN A 292 7.65 -19.73 21.54
N GLU A 293 8.54 -20.56 21.02
CA GLU A 293 9.87 -20.78 21.62
C GLU A 293 10.75 -19.54 21.52
N SER A 294 10.59 -18.75 20.44
CA SER A 294 11.36 -17.52 20.21
C SER A 294 10.69 -16.27 20.81
N TYR A 295 9.36 -16.25 20.90
CA TYR A 295 8.58 -15.07 21.29
C TYR A 295 7.47 -15.39 22.30
N PRO A 296 7.77 -16.02 23.45
CA PRO A 296 6.76 -16.44 24.42
C PRO A 296 5.94 -15.29 25.03
N GLN A 297 6.43 -14.05 24.94
CA GLN A 297 5.77 -12.86 25.46
C GLN A 297 4.62 -12.35 24.58
N ILE A 298 4.53 -12.79 23.33
CA ILE A 298 3.47 -12.34 22.43
C ILE A 298 2.18 -13.04 22.80
N GLU A 299 1.13 -12.26 23.04
CA GLU A 299 -0.16 -12.77 23.47
C GLU A 299 -0.72 -13.79 22.47
N ASN A 300 -1.18 -14.94 23.00
CA ASN A 300 -1.77 -16.04 22.24
C ASN A 300 -0.89 -16.61 21.10
N ILE A 301 0.43 -16.40 21.11
CA ILE A 301 1.31 -16.86 20.03
C ILE A 301 1.31 -18.38 19.87
N LEU A 302 1.28 -19.15 20.97
CA LEU A 302 1.26 -20.62 20.92
C LEU A 302 -0.06 -21.15 20.32
N GLN A 303 -1.19 -20.53 20.62
CA GLN A 303 -2.49 -20.99 20.10
C GLN A 303 -2.70 -20.55 18.65
N SER A 304 -2.32 -19.31 18.33
CA SER A 304 -2.55 -18.74 17.01
C SER A 304 -1.48 -19.11 15.98
N GLY A 305 -0.23 -19.38 16.39
CA GLY A 305 0.86 -19.73 15.47
C GLY A 305 1.07 -18.65 14.40
N VAL A 306 1.13 -19.08 13.13
CA VAL A 306 1.26 -18.13 12.00
C VAL A 306 0.01 -17.28 11.77
N ARG A 307 -1.11 -17.62 12.40
CA ARG A 307 -2.36 -16.82 12.37
C ARG A 307 -2.35 -15.66 13.36
N ASN A 308 -1.33 -15.55 14.22
CA ASN A 308 -1.22 -14.45 15.16
C ASN A 308 -1.11 -13.11 14.41
N GLN A 309 -1.94 -12.13 14.76
CA GLN A 309 -2.01 -10.88 13.99
C GLN A 309 -0.74 -10.03 14.10
N HIS A 310 0.00 -10.10 15.21
CA HIS A 310 1.30 -9.44 15.32
C HIS A 310 2.30 -10.05 14.36
N PHE A 311 2.31 -11.38 14.25
CA PHE A 311 3.16 -12.09 13.29
C PHE A 311 2.79 -11.72 11.85
N ILE A 312 1.50 -11.72 11.50
CA ILE A 312 1.02 -11.34 10.17
C ILE A 312 1.41 -9.89 9.83
N THR A 313 1.21 -8.97 10.77
CA THR A 313 1.56 -7.55 10.61
C THR A 313 3.07 -7.36 10.45
N TRP A 314 3.86 -8.16 11.16
CA TRP A 314 5.30 -8.18 11.00
C TRP A 314 5.73 -8.71 9.63
N ASN A 315 5.16 -9.85 9.21
CA ASN A 315 5.48 -10.52 7.95
C ASN A 315 4.95 -9.79 6.70
N HIS A 316 4.08 -8.80 6.88
CA HIS A 316 3.74 -7.81 5.86
C HIS A 316 4.90 -6.83 5.68
N ILE A 317 5.81 -7.14 4.76
CA ILE A 317 7.08 -6.42 4.55
C ILE A 317 6.89 -4.92 4.32
N ALA A 318 7.67 -4.11 5.04
CA ALA A 318 7.74 -2.67 4.82
C ALA A 318 8.60 -2.33 3.58
N ALA A 319 8.17 -1.33 2.80
CA ALA A 319 8.87 -0.87 1.61
C ALA A 319 10.08 0.03 1.89
N LEU A 320 10.10 0.69 3.05
CA LEU A 320 11.10 1.66 3.47
C LEU A 320 11.82 1.18 4.74
N PRO A 321 13.06 1.65 5.01
CA PRO A 321 13.80 1.29 6.23
C PRO A 321 13.19 1.85 7.51
N ASP A 322 12.48 2.97 7.38
CA ASP A 322 11.73 3.59 8.46
C ASP A 322 10.26 3.28 8.24
N PHE A 323 9.66 2.55 9.18
CA PHE A 323 8.29 2.09 9.02
C PHE A 323 7.53 2.02 10.33
N VAL A 324 6.22 2.23 10.23
CA VAL A 324 5.28 2.12 11.33
C VAL A 324 4.45 0.85 11.14
N LYS A 325 4.34 0.04 12.18
CA LYS A 325 3.48 -1.14 12.20
C LYS A 325 2.51 -1.08 13.37
N ARG A 326 1.28 -1.50 13.11
CA ARG A 326 0.22 -1.51 14.11
C ARG A 326 0.48 -2.58 15.15
N TRP A 327 0.28 -2.22 16.41
CA TRP A 327 0.39 -3.14 17.54
C TRP A 327 -0.98 -3.35 18.21
N GLY A 328 -1.79 -2.30 18.31
CA GLY A 328 -3.12 -2.39 18.89
C GLY A 328 -3.99 -1.19 18.56
N ARG A 329 -5.21 -1.20 19.09
CA ARG A 329 -6.20 -0.13 18.95
C ARG A 329 -6.94 0.11 20.26
N ILE A 330 -7.31 1.36 20.49
CA ILE A 330 -8.15 1.79 21.60
C ILE A 330 -9.45 2.32 20.97
N GLU A 331 -10.58 1.75 21.39
CA GLU A 331 -11.92 2.04 20.84
C GLU A 331 -12.70 3.06 21.68
N GLN A 332 -12.00 3.74 22.58
CA GLN A 332 -12.58 4.71 23.52
C GLN A 332 -12.04 6.11 23.23
N ASP A 333 -12.89 7.12 23.40
CA ASP A 333 -12.51 8.53 23.34
C ASP A 333 -11.50 8.86 24.46
N ILE A 334 -10.39 9.53 24.11
CA ILE A 334 -9.43 10.06 25.08
C ILE A 334 -9.51 11.59 25.04
N PRO A 335 -10.06 12.25 26.08
CA PRO A 335 -10.18 13.70 26.09
C PRO A 335 -8.81 14.37 26.21
N LYS A 336 -8.73 15.60 25.75
CA LYS A 336 -7.60 16.51 25.97
C LYS A 336 -7.33 16.66 27.47
N GLY A 337 -6.06 16.74 27.86
CA GLY A 337 -5.65 16.89 29.26
C GLY A 337 -5.56 15.58 30.03
N THR A 338 -5.70 14.44 29.35
CA THR A 338 -5.52 13.11 29.95
C THR A 338 -4.04 12.78 30.02
N ASN A 339 -3.55 12.44 31.21
CA ASN A 339 -2.21 11.93 31.41
C ASN A 339 -2.21 10.40 31.17
N LEU A 340 -1.58 9.97 30.07
CA LEU A 340 -1.44 8.57 29.70
C LEU A 340 -0.04 8.08 30.07
N THR A 341 0.04 7.00 30.84
CA THR A 341 1.31 6.32 31.16
C THR A 341 1.37 4.94 30.53
N PHE A 342 2.23 4.80 29.53
CA PHE A 342 2.55 3.52 28.90
C PHE A 342 3.70 2.84 29.65
N ARG A 343 3.48 1.60 30.05
CA ARG A 343 4.51 0.66 30.47
C ARG A 343 4.94 -0.15 29.25
N ILE A 344 6.20 0.00 28.89
CA ILE A 344 6.82 -0.57 27.70
C ILE A 344 7.84 -1.62 28.16
N GLU A 345 7.70 -2.87 27.75
CA GLU A 345 8.77 -3.87 27.94
C GLU A 345 9.64 -3.92 26.68
N ALA A 346 10.81 -3.30 26.75
CA ALA A 346 11.73 -3.16 25.62
C ALA A 346 12.61 -4.41 25.52
N LYS A 347 12.28 -5.35 24.62
CA LYS A 347 13.03 -6.60 24.39
C LYS A 347 13.69 -6.67 23.01
N PHE A 348 13.23 -5.88 22.04
CA PHE A 348 13.71 -5.86 20.68
C PHE A 348 14.99 -5.00 20.57
N PRO A 349 16.14 -5.58 20.18
CA PRO A 349 17.39 -4.85 20.08
C PRO A 349 17.42 -3.98 18.83
N VAL A 350 17.82 -2.72 18.97
CA VAL A 350 18.02 -1.78 17.84
C VAL A 350 19.44 -1.23 17.74
N SER A 351 20.21 -1.41 18.82
CA SER A 351 21.62 -1.00 18.93
C SER A 351 22.50 -1.68 17.86
N SER A 352 22.25 -2.95 17.58
CA SER A 352 23.03 -3.80 16.67
C SER A 352 23.05 -3.33 15.22
N PHE A 353 22.04 -2.58 14.78
CA PHE A 353 21.95 -2.04 13.41
C PHE A 353 21.86 -0.51 13.38
N GLY A 354 22.11 0.17 14.50
CA GLY A 354 22.06 1.63 14.59
C GLY A 354 20.68 2.21 14.27
N GLY A 355 19.62 1.52 14.67
CA GLY A 355 18.24 1.98 14.53
C GLY A 355 17.69 2.61 15.81
N SER A 356 16.49 3.17 15.70
CA SER A 356 15.71 3.66 16.84
C SER A 356 14.35 2.96 16.88
N LYS A 357 13.77 2.88 18.08
CA LYS A 357 12.40 2.38 18.29
C LYS A 357 11.57 3.41 19.04
N SER A 358 10.36 3.63 18.55
CA SER A 358 9.43 4.60 19.13
C SER A 358 8.01 4.05 19.21
N LEU A 359 7.30 4.43 20.26
CA LEU A 359 5.87 4.21 20.43
C LEU A 359 5.12 5.32 19.71
N VAL A 360 4.14 4.96 18.89
CA VAL A 360 3.31 5.90 18.12
C VAL A 360 1.85 5.74 18.52
N LEU A 361 1.25 6.79 19.06
CA LEU A 361 -0.19 6.87 19.32
C LEU A 361 -0.82 7.83 18.31
N ALA A 362 -1.64 7.33 17.38
CA ALA A 362 -2.16 8.14 16.28
C ALA A 362 -3.65 7.92 16.01
N THR A 363 -4.33 8.98 15.58
CA THR A 363 -5.68 8.92 15.00
C THR A 363 -5.60 9.05 13.48
N ASN A 364 -6.48 8.35 12.77
CA ASN A 364 -6.60 8.48 11.32
C ASN A 364 -7.75 9.43 10.97
N SER A 365 -7.56 10.22 9.93
CA SER A 365 -8.66 10.85 9.19
C SER A 365 -9.03 9.97 7.99
N TRP A 366 -10.05 10.39 7.23
CA TRP A 366 -10.47 9.69 6.00
C TRP A 366 -9.31 9.45 5.02
N ILE A 367 -8.31 10.34 4.98
CA ILE A 367 -7.15 10.21 4.09
C ILE A 367 -5.99 9.42 4.71
N GLY A 368 -6.19 8.89 5.93
CA GLY A 368 -5.20 8.13 6.69
C GLY A 368 -4.53 8.96 7.77
N GLY A 369 -3.21 8.78 7.92
CA GLY A 369 -2.41 9.52 8.91
C GLY A 369 -2.21 10.98 8.53
N ARG A 370 -1.50 11.71 9.39
CA ARG A 370 -1.11 13.10 9.10
C ARG A 370 -0.12 13.13 7.94
N ASN A 371 -0.50 13.70 6.80
CA ASN A 371 0.38 13.87 5.65
C ASN A 371 0.05 15.16 4.88
N VAL A 372 0.83 16.21 5.16
CA VAL A 372 0.65 17.53 4.53
C VAL A 372 1.28 17.58 3.13
N PHE A 373 2.22 16.68 2.82
CA PHE A 373 2.93 16.66 1.54
C PHE A 373 1.99 16.55 0.34
N LEU A 374 1.01 15.65 0.41
CA LEU A 374 0.05 15.45 -0.68
C LEU A 374 -0.74 16.74 -0.97
N GLY A 375 -1.20 17.43 0.07
CA GLY A 375 -1.91 18.70 -0.07
C GLY A 375 -1.04 19.81 -0.67
N ILE A 376 0.23 19.92 -0.23
CA ILE A 376 1.18 20.88 -0.79
C ILE A 376 1.43 20.58 -2.27
N THR A 377 1.61 19.31 -2.65
CA THR A 377 1.82 18.91 -4.05
C THR A 377 0.65 19.34 -4.93
N TYR A 378 -0.60 19.16 -4.47
CA TYR A 378 -1.77 19.67 -5.19
C TYR A 378 -1.76 21.19 -5.35
N LEU A 379 -1.40 21.95 -4.32
CA LEU A 379 -1.31 23.42 -4.39
C LEU A 379 -0.20 23.90 -5.34
N VAL A 380 0.96 23.22 -5.35
CA VAL A 380 2.06 23.52 -6.27
C VAL A 380 1.64 23.25 -7.72
N MET A 381 1.00 22.11 -7.98
CA MET A 381 0.50 21.78 -9.32
C MET A 381 -0.62 22.73 -9.76
N ALA A 382 -1.54 23.10 -8.86
CA ALA A 382 -2.56 24.12 -9.13
C ALA A 382 -1.91 25.45 -9.54
N SER A 383 -0.91 25.90 -8.79
CA SER A 383 -0.18 27.15 -9.08
C SER A 383 0.50 27.08 -10.45
N LEU A 384 1.16 25.97 -10.78
CA LEU A 384 1.80 25.76 -12.08
C LEU A 384 0.79 25.81 -13.24
N CYS A 385 -0.36 25.13 -13.10
CA CYS A 385 -1.45 25.17 -14.08
C CYS A 385 -2.03 26.58 -14.23
N PHE A 386 -2.18 27.33 -13.13
CA PHE A 386 -2.67 28.70 -13.16
C PHE A 386 -1.71 29.64 -13.91
N PHE A 387 -0.42 29.62 -13.57
CA PHE A 387 0.57 30.48 -14.22
C PHE A 387 0.74 30.16 -15.70
N THR A 388 0.70 28.88 -16.07
CA THR A 388 0.74 28.46 -17.49
C THR A 388 -0.50 28.91 -18.25
N ALA A 389 -1.70 28.84 -17.65
CA ALA A 389 -2.92 29.40 -18.22
C ALA A 389 -2.83 30.92 -18.43
N LEU A 390 -2.26 31.66 -17.46
CA LEU A 390 -2.04 33.11 -17.59
C LEU A 390 -1.08 33.44 -18.74
N ILE A 391 0.02 32.70 -18.87
CA ILE A 391 0.99 32.89 -19.97
C ILE A 391 0.33 32.64 -21.32
N PHE A 392 -0.42 31.55 -21.48
CA PHE A 392 -1.14 31.28 -22.72
C PHE A 392 -2.23 32.31 -23.01
N THR A 393 -2.93 32.78 -21.98
CA THR A 393 -3.91 33.86 -22.12
C THR A 393 -3.25 35.16 -22.57
N ALA A 394 -2.12 35.54 -21.96
CA ALA A 394 -1.36 36.73 -22.34
C ALA A 394 -0.83 36.61 -23.77
N LYS A 395 -0.24 35.47 -24.14
CA LYS A 395 0.24 35.21 -25.50
C LYS A 395 -0.89 35.29 -26.52
N GLN A 396 -2.06 34.70 -26.23
CA GLN A 396 -3.21 34.73 -27.12
C GLN A 396 -3.80 36.15 -27.28
N ARG A 397 -3.69 37.00 -26.25
CA ARG A 397 -4.15 38.40 -26.28
C ARG A 397 -3.15 39.33 -26.99
N LEU A 398 -1.85 39.15 -26.75
CA LEU A 398 -0.80 40.01 -27.28
C LEU A 398 -0.38 39.64 -28.72
N ALA A 399 -0.36 38.35 -29.05
CA ALA A 399 0.06 37.83 -30.35
C ALA A 399 -0.81 36.63 -30.77
N PRO A 400 -2.10 36.85 -31.09
CA PRO A 400 -2.97 35.79 -31.57
C PRO A 400 -2.44 35.23 -32.90
N ARG A 401 -2.32 33.90 -32.98
CA ARG A 401 -2.06 33.20 -34.23
C ARG A 401 -3.37 32.70 -34.83
N GLU A 402 -3.52 32.84 -36.14
CA GLU A 402 -4.59 32.22 -36.91
C GLU A 402 -4.34 30.70 -37.05
N MET A 403 -5.34 29.91 -36.68
CA MET A 403 -5.27 28.43 -36.73
C MET A 403 -5.33 27.98 -38.19
N GLY A 404 -4.44 27.08 -38.60
CA GLY A 404 -4.42 26.56 -39.97
C GLY A 404 -3.93 27.53 -41.06
N SER A 405 -3.24 28.62 -40.68
CA SER A 405 -2.73 29.61 -41.64
C SER A 405 -1.79 29.01 -42.69
N VAL A 406 -2.18 29.14 -43.97
CA VAL A 406 -1.40 28.71 -45.15
C VAL A 406 -0.14 29.58 -45.34
N GLU A 407 -0.18 30.83 -44.88
CA GLU A 407 0.95 31.77 -44.91
C GLU A 407 2.18 31.20 -44.18
N LEU A 408 1.97 30.55 -43.03
CA LEU A 408 3.06 29.96 -42.23
C LEU A 408 3.62 28.69 -42.86
N LEU A 409 2.79 27.91 -43.57
CA LEU A 409 3.25 26.77 -44.35
C LEU A 409 4.12 27.24 -45.51
N ARG A 410 3.66 28.25 -46.27
CA ARG A 410 4.43 28.85 -47.37
C ARG A 410 5.74 29.48 -46.89
N ARG A 411 5.75 30.17 -45.75
CA ARG A 411 6.97 30.74 -45.16
C ARG A 411 7.97 29.66 -44.78
N TYR A 412 7.51 28.50 -44.29
CA TYR A 412 8.37 27.36 -43.98
C TYR A 412 8.97 26.72 -45.24
N GLU A 413 8.14 26.51 -46.28
CA GLU A 413 8.59 25.99 -47.59
C GLU A 413 9.58 26.94 -48.28
N GLY A 414 9.31 28.25 -48.26
CA GLY A 414 10.20 29.29 -48.80
C GLY A 414 11.56 29.34 -48.09
N HIS A 415 11.61 29.00 -46.80
CA HIS A 415 12.86 28.98 -46.03
C HIS A 415 13.72 27.73 -46.32
N ASN A 416 13.08 26.60 -46.62
CA ASN A 416 13.74 25.34 -46.99
C ASN A 416 14.15 25.28 -48.47
N SER A 417 13.57 26.12 -49.33
CA SER A 417 13.96 26.26 -50.74
C SER A 417 15.07 27.32 -50.94
N ALA A 418 15.39 28.10 -49.89
CA ALA A 418 16.48 29.06 -49.86
C ALA A 418 17.76 28.54 -49.15
N LEU A 419 17.68 27.36 -48.52
CA LEU A 419 18.80 26.55 -48.02
C LEU A 419 19.15 25.48 -49.07
#